data_AF-D6Z7F0-F1
#
_entry.id   AF-D6Z7F0-F1
#
_cell.length_a   1.000
_cell.length_b   1.000
_cell.length_c   1.000
_cell.angle_alpha   90.00
_cell.angle_beta   90.00
_cell.angle_gamma   90.00
#
_symmetry.space_group_name_H-M   'P 1'
#
loop_
_entity.id
_entity.type
_entity.pdbx_description
1 polymer ?
#
loop_
_entity_poly.entity_id
_entity_poly.type
_entity_poly.pdbx_seq_one_letter_code
_entity_poly.pdbx_strand_id
1 'polypeptide(L)'
;MRAVVVVASVAALFLTVCPESAASGSWGAVAYDGQGNAGSSRNYPDPSSAKGAAEHSCGARCGAKPFRHCGAVAFTRQSNRGRHGYGVAAGRTGSEAREKARAACESASLKACYVKLSECNG
;
A
#
# COMPACT_ATOMS: atom_id res chain seq x y z
N MET A 1 -36.93 10.11 -40.88
CA MET A 1 -36.93 9.73 -39.45
C MET A 1 -35.55 9.17 -39.13
N ARG A 2 -34.82 9.78 -38.18
CA ARG A 2 -33.42 9.49 -37.86
C ARG A 2 -33.31 8.19 -37.05
N ALA A 3 -32.50 7.23 -37.52
CA ALA A 3 -32.17 6.03 -36.75
C ALA A 3 -31.09 6.38 -35.71
N VAL A 4 -31.40 6.14 -34.44
CA VAL A 4 -30.50 6.35 -33.30
C VAL A 4 -29.57 5.14 -33.19
N VAL A 5 -28.27 5.37 -33.34
CA VAL A 5 -27.24 4.35 -33.11
C VAL A 5 -27.00 4.27 -31.60
N VAL A 6 -27.44 3.19 -30.96
CA VAL A 6 -27.14 2.91 -29.56
C VAL A 6 -25.74 2.30 -29.49
N VAL A 7 -24.75 3.11 -29.12
CA VAL A 7 -23.39 2.65 -28.85
C VAL A 7 -23.38 2.00 -27.47
N ALA A 8 -23.45 0.67 -27.42
CA ALA A 8 -23.27 -0.10 -26.20
C ALA A 8 -21.80 0.03 -25.74
N SER A 9 -21.58 0.78 -24.66
CA SER A 9 -20.27 0.93 -24.04
C SER A 9 -19.90 -0.35 -23.31
N VAL A 10 -19.02 -1.17 -23.88
CA VAL A 10 -18.46 -2.33 -23.19
C VAL A 10 -17.44 -1.82 -22.17
N ALA A 11 -17.83 -1.78 -20.90
CA ALA A 11 -16.92 -1.45 -19.80
C ALA A 11 -15.89 -2.59 -19.67
N ALA A 12 -14.67 -2.35 -20.18
CA ALA A 12 -13.55 -3.25 -19.98
C ALA A 12 -13.19 -3.30 -18.49
N LEU A 13 -13.57 -4.40 -17.82
CA LEU A 13 -13.06 -4.74 -16.49
C LEU A 13 -11.59 -5.14 -16.64
N PHE A 14 -10.69 -4.18 -16.46
CA PHE A 14 -9.27 -4.45 -16.30
C PHE A 14 -9.04 -5.14 -14.95
N LEU A 15 -9.18 -6.46 -14.92
CA LEU A 15 -8.59 -7.28 -13.86
C LEU A 15 -7.07 -7.26 -14.07
N THR A 16 -6.41 -6.25 -13.53
CA THR A 16 -4.95 -6.24 -13.40
C THR A 16 -4.57 -7.34 -12.42
N VAL A 17 -4.39 -8.55 -12.92
CA VAL A 17 -3.69 -9.63 -12.22
C VAL A 17 -2.25 -9.16 -12.08
N CYS A 18 -1.89 -8.60 -10.92
CA CYS A 18 -0.48 -8.49 -10.56
C CYS A 18 0.10 -9.90 -10.52
N PRO A 19 1.25 -10.17 -11.15
CA PRO A 19 1.91 -11.47 -11.02
C PRO A 19 2.29 -11.69 -9.54
N GLU A 20 1.58 -12.60 -8.88
CA GLU A 20 2.00 -13.19 -7.61
C GLU A 20 3.08 -14.23 -7.91
N SER A 21 4.30 -13.76 -8.08
CA SER A 21 5.49 -14.62 -8.02
C SER A 21 6.41 -14.07 -6.96
N ALA A 22 5.96 -13.92 -5.71
CA ALA A 22 6.86 -13.54 -4.63
C ALA A 22 7.98 -14.58 -4.55
N ALA A 23 9.19 -14.23 -4.98
CA ALA A 23 10.34 -15.10 -4.79
C ALA A 23 10.43 -15.43 -3.29
N SER A 24 10.25 -16.70 -2.93
CA SER A 24 10.02 -17.18 -1.56
C SER A 24 11.14 -16.89 -0.54
N GLY A 25 12.14 -16.09 -0.89
CA GLY A 25 13.21 -15.61 -0.01
C GLY A 25 13.30 -14.09 0.13
N SER A 26 12.56 -13.31 -0.67
CA SER A 26 12.71 -11.85 -0.75
C SER A 26 12.01 -11.12 0.39
N TRP A 27 12.55 -9.96 0.74
CA TRP A 27 11.99 -8.99 1.67
C TRP A 27 11.62 -7.71 0.94
N GLY A 28 10.52 -7.12 1.35
CA GLY A 28 10.20 -5.72 1.06
C GLY A 28 9.95 -4.98 2.36
N ALA A 29 9.76 -3.66 2.27
CA ALA A 29 9.35 -2.86 3.41
C ALA A 29 8.45 -1.70 2.96
N VAL A 30 7.53 -1.31 3.83
CA VAL A 30 6.78 -0.05 3.71
C VAL A 30 7.24 0.89 4.81
N ALA A 31 7.59 2.11 4.43
CA ALA A 31 7.98 3.18 5.34
C ALA A 31 6.89 4.25 5.39
N TYR A 32 6.76 4.90 6.55
CA TYR A 32 5.73 5.90 6.79
C TYR A 32 6.14 6.89 7.87
N ASP A 33 5.54 8.08 7.86
CA ASP A 33 5.64 9.06 8.94
C ASP A 33 4.25 9.51 9.47
N GLY A 34 4.24 10.33 10.52
CA GLY A 34 3.01 10.88 11.08
C GLY A 34 2.36 12.01 10.27
N GLN A 35 2.96 12.39 9.12
CA GLN A 35 2.57 13.50 8.26
C GLN A 35 2.00 13.02 6.91
N GLY A 36 1.85 11.71 6.72
CA GLY A 36 1.27 11.13 5.51
C GLY A 36 2.29 10.85 4.39
N ASN A 37 3.58 10.96 4.67
CA ASN A 37 4.62 10.49 3.77
C ASN A 37 4.73 8.97 3.87
N ALA A 38 4.98 8.33 2.72
CA ALA A 38 5.17 6.90 2.63
C ALA A 38 6.18 6.56 1.54
N GLY A 39 6.95 5.50 1.77
CA GLY A 39 7.90 4.94 0.83
C GLY A 39 7.88 3.42 0.88
N SER A 40 8.58 2.79 -0.05
CA SER A 40 8.61 1.33 -0.13
C SER A 40 9.85 0.79 -0.80
N SER A 41 10.13 -0.48 -0.54
CA SER A 41 11.16 -1.27 -1.18
C SER A 41 10.67 -2.72 -1.35
N ARG A 42 11.25 -3.45 -2.31
CA ARG A 42 10.89 -4.84 -2.62
C ARG A 42 12.10 -5.60 -3.14
N ASN A 43 12.03 -6.92 -3.07
CA ASN A 43 13.02 -7.84 -3.66
C ASN A 43 14.43 -7.73 -3.05
N TYR A 44 14.53 -7.44 -1.75
CA TYR A 44 15.78 -7.42 -1.01
C TYR A 44 16.07 -8.79 -0.37
N PRO A 45 17.36 -9.17 -0.20
CA PRO A 45 17.73 -10.44 0.41
C PRO A 45 17.47 -10.47 1.94
N ASP A 46 17.42 -9.31 2.59
CA ASP A 46 17.32 -9.19 4.04
C ASP A 46 16.38 -8.03 4.47
N PRO A 47 15.78 -8.10 5.66
CA PRO A 47 14.81 -7.11 6.10
C PRO A 47 15.44 -5.75 6.42
N SER A 48 16.73 -5.71 6.77
CA SER A 48 17.41 -4.47 7.15
C SER A 48 17.67 -3.60 5.93
N SER A 49 18.17 -4.19 4.85
CA SER A 49 18.33 -3.51 3.55
C SER A 49 16.99 -3.05 2.98
N ALA A 50 15.95 -3.89 3.09
CA ALA A 50 14.60 -3.51 2.70
C ALA A 50 14.12 -2.27 3.48
N LYS A 51 14.25 -2.27 4.81
CA LYS A 51 13.87 -1.13 5.64
C LYS A 51 14.64 0.13 5.25
N GLY A 52 15.97 0.06 5.16
CA GLY A 52 16.80 1.22 4.83
C GLY A 52 16.43 1.84 3.48
N ALA A 53 16.15 1.01 2.47
CA ALA A 53 15.70 1.48 1.17
C ALA A 53 14.30 2.12 1.21
N ALA A 54 13.37 1.53 1.97
CA ALA A 54 12.02 2.10 2.13
C ALA A 54 12.07 3.43 2.90
N GLU A 55 12.88 3.52 3.96
CA GLU A 55 13.10 4.74 4.75
C GLU A 55 13.71 5.84 3.87
N HIS A 56 14.72 5.50 3.06
CA HIS A 56 15.31 6.42 2.09
C HIS A 56 14.27 6.95 1.08
N SER A 57 13.41 6.06 0.57
CA SER A 57 12.32 6.45 -0.34
C SER A 57 11.25 7.31 0.33
N CYS A 58 11.06 7.18 1.65
CA CYS A 58 10.03 7.91 2.40
C CYS A 58 10.50 9.32 2.81
N GLY A 59 11.78 9.47 3.15
CA GLY A 59 12.38 10.73 3.59
C GLY A 59 12.72 10.74 5.09
N ALA A 60 12.88 11.95 5.64
CA ALA A 60 13.35 12.11 7.02
C ALA A 60 12.30 11.67 8.05
N ARG A 61 12.75 10.97 9.11
CA ARG A 61 11.94 10.55 10.27
C ARG A 61 10.82 9.55 9.96
N CYS A 62 10.97 8.76 8.90
CA CYS A 62 10.07 7.64 8.66
C CYS A 62 10.43 6.42 9.52
N GLY A 63 9.42 5.67 9.95
CA GLY A 63 9.60 4.31 10.45
C GLY A 63 9.25 3.31 9.34
N ALA A 64 9.87 2.13 9.35
CA ALA A 64 9.61 1.08 8.35
C ALA A 64 9.17 -0.26 8.95
N LYS A 65 8.22 -0.90 8.25
CA LYS A 65 7.74 -2.26 8.53
C LYS A 65 8.14 -3.19 7.38
N PRO A 66 8.98 -4.21 7.64
CA PRO A 66 9.33 -5.20 6.62
C PRO A 66 8.17 -6.18 6.38
N PHE A 67 8.13 -6.76 5.18
CA PHE A 67 7.18 -7.78 4.75
C PHE A 67 7.85 -8.83 3.86
N ARG A 68 7.29 -10.05 3.83
CA ARG A 68 7.77 -11.15 2.98
C ARG A 68 7.04 -11.24 1.63
N HIS A 69 5.74 -10.95 1.63
CA HIS A 69 4.92 -11.01 0.41
C HIS A 69 4.49 -9.59 0.02
N CYS A 70 3.46 -9.07 0.67
CA CYS A 70 2.96 -7.73 0.42
C CYS A 70 2.90 -6.88 1.69
N GLY A 71 3.07 -5.58 1.54
CA GLY A 71 2.91 -4.57 2.60
C GLY A 71 2.07 -3.40 2.12
N ALA A 72 1.37 -2.76 3.06
CA ALA A 72 0.56 -1.59 2.78
C ALA A 72 0.54 -0.62 3.96
N VAL A 73 0.32 0.66 3.65
CA VAL A 73 0.06 1.71 4.63
C VAL A 73 -1.19 2.50 4.24
N ALA A 74 -2.03 2.74 5.23
CA ALA A 74 -3.23 3.57 5.13
C ALA A 74 -3.11 4.77 6.05
N PHE A 75 -3.73 5.88 5.63
CA PHE A 75 -3.79 7.12 6.40
C PHE A 75 -5.22 7.64 6.47
N THR A 76 -5.50 8.42 7.49
CA THR A 76 -6.66 9.31 7.49
C THR A 76 -6.42 10.49 6.55
N ARG A 77 -7.49 11.07 5.99
CA ARG A 77 -7.39 12.30 5.18
C ARG A 77 -6.73 13.48 5.92
N GLN A 78 -6.70 13.44 7.25
CA GLN A 78 -6.08 14.49 8.07
C GLN A 78 -4.65 14.18 8.51
N SER A 79 -4.10 13.00 8.20
CA SER A 79 -2.67 12.71 8.47
C SER A 79 -1.74 13.65 7.72
N ASN A 80 -2.12 14.04 6.50
CA ASN A 80 -1.39 15.06 5.71
C ASN A 80 -1.43 16.46 6.32
N ARG A 81 -2.19 16.66 7.42
CA ARG A 81 -2.31 17.92 8.18
C ARG A 81 -1.80 17.76 9.62
N GLY A 82 -0.97 16.75 9.87
CA GLY A 82 -0.40 16.47 11.20
C GLY A 82 -1.38 15.88 12.21
N ARG A 83 -2.56 15.39 11.78
CA ARG A 83 -3.52 14.71 12.68
C ARG A 83 -3.42 13.20 12.51
N HIS A 84 -2.90 12.58 13.56
CA HIS A 84 -2.37 11.22 13.58
C HIS A 84 -3.43 10.15 13.40
N GLY A 85 -3.43 9.49 12.24
CA GLY A 85 -4.16 8.25 12.05
C GLY A 85 -3.58 7.50 10.87
N TYR A 86 -2.76 6.48 11.16
CA TYR A 86 -2.20 5.61 10.15
C TYR A 86 -2.35 4.15 10.57
N GLY A 87 -2.31 3.24 9.60
CA GLY A 87 -2.31 1.81 9.82
C GLY A 87 -1.36 1.15 8.83
N VAL A 88 -0.54 0.23 9.32
CA VAL A 88 0.47 -0.45 8.52
C VAL A 88 0.36 -1.96 8.67
N ALA A 89 0.28 -2.68 7.56
CA ALA A 89 0.06 -4.12 7.57
C ALA A 89 0.88 -4.85 6.50
N ALA A 90 1.13 -6.12 6.77
CA ALA A 90 1.62 -7.08 5.78
C ALA A 90 0.50 -8.09 5.51
N GLY A 91 0.50 -8.67 4.31
CA GLY A 91 -0.46 -9.68 3.88
C GLY A 91 0.18 -10.63 2.89
N ARG A 92 -0.44 -11.80 2.68
CA ARG A 92 0.00 -12.74 1.65
C ARG A 92 -0.23 -12.16 0.25
N THR A 93 -1.34 -11.45 0.07
CA THR A 93 -1.68 -10.74 -1.17
C THR A 93 -1.72 -9.23 -0.94
N GLY A 94 -1.69 -8.47 -2.04
CA GLY A 94 -1.83 -7.02 -1.99
C GLY A 94 -3.17 -6.59 -1.39
N SER A 95 -4.26 -7.25 -1.76
CA SER A 95 -5.60 -6.97 -1.23
C SER A 95 -5.69 -7.20 0.28
N GLU A 96 -5.13 -8.32 0.76
CA GLU A 96 -5.10 -8.63 2.19
C GLU A 96 -4.31 -7.58 2.98
N ALA A 97 -3.15 -7.15 2.46
CA ALA A 97 -2.35 -6.11 3.10
C ALA A 97 -3.10 -4.76 3.17
N ARG A 98 -3.80 -4.39 2.08
CA ARG A 98 -4.60 -3.16 1.99
C ARG A 98 -5.74 -3.13 3.00
N GLU A 99 -6.51 -4.20 3.06
CA GLU A 99 -7.64 -4.33 3.99
C GLU A 99 -7.17 -4.26 5.45
N LYS A 100 -6.12 -4.99 5.79
CA LYS A 100 -5.53 -4.96 7.14
C LYS A 100 -4.98 -3.58 7.50
N ALA A 101 -4.30 -2.90 6.58
CA ALA A 101 -3.76 -1.56 6.82
C ALA A 101 -4.89 -0.55 7.06
N ARG A 102 -5.96 -0.64 6.26
CA ARG A 102 -7.15 0.20 6.41
C ARG A 102 -7.86 -0.07 7.75
N ALA A 103 -8.13 -1.33 8.08
CA ALA A 103 -8.76 -1.70 9.33
C ALA A 103 -7.95 -1.21 10.55
N ALA A 104 -6.63 -1.41 10.54
CA ALA A 104 -5.75 -0.90 11.60
C ALA A 104 -5.82 0.63 11.74
N CYS A 105 -5.86 1.35 10.61
CA CYS A 105 -6.00 2.80 10.61
C CYS A 105 -7.36 3.24 11.18
N GLU A 106 -8.46 2.60 10.75
CA GLU A 106 -9.82 2.94 11.19
C GLU A 106 -10.00 2.66 12.69
N SER A 107 -9.44 1.55 13.19
CA SER A 107 -9.43 1.24 14.63
C SER A 107 -8.61 2.24 15.45
N ALA A 108 -7.48 2.73 14.91
CA ALA A 108 -6.63 3.68 15.62
C ALA A 108 -7.17 5.12 15.62
N SER A 109 -7.95 5.50 14.60
CA SER A 109 -8.29 6.90 14.35
C SER A 109 -9.78 7.24 14.39
N LEU A 110 -10.67 6.23 14.41
CA LEU A 110 -12.13 6.38 14.36
C LEU A 110 -12.61 7.22 13.16
N LYS A 111 -11.81 7.25 12.08
CA LYS A 111 -12.04 8.07 10.88
C LYS A 111 -11.87 7.24 9.62
N ALA A 112 -12.46 7.72 8.52
CA ALA A 112 -12.27 7.11 7.21
C ALA A 112 -10.79 7.14 6.80
N CYS A 113 -10.24 5.96 6.54
CA CYS A 113 -8.87 5.77 6.07
C CYS A 113 -8.84 5.39 4.60
N TYR A 114 -7.76 5.79 3.93
CA TYR A 114 -7.46 5.40 2.56
C TYR A 114 -6.06 4.76 2.51
N VAL A 115 -5.90 3.76 1.66
CA VAL A 115 -4.58 3.17 1.41
C VAL A 115 -3.80 4.15 0.55
N LYS A 116 -2.62 4.56 1.02
CA LYS A 116 -1.72 5.46 0.29
C LYS A 116 -0.72 4.68 -0.54
N LEU A 117 -0.24 3.56 -0.01
CA LEU A 117 0.79 2.74 -0.65
C LEU A 117 0.54 1.27 -0.35
N SER A 118 0.78 0.42 -1.35
CA SER A 118 0.71 -1.03 -1.24
C SER A 118 1.62 -1.67 -2.28
N GLU A 119 2.54 -2.50 -1.81
CA GLU A 119 3.60 -3.11 -2.62
C GLU A 119 3.75 -4.60 -2.31
N CYS A 120 4.23 -5.36 -3.27
CA CYS A 120 4.49 -6.79 -3.16
C CYS A 120 5.88 -7.14 -3.71
N ASN A 121 6.50 -8.18 -3.14
CA ASN A 121 7.64 -8.83 -3.76
C ASN A 121 7.19 -9.63 -4.99
N GLY A 122 8.08 -9.75 -5.96
CA GLY A 122 7.88 -10.54 -7.18
C GLY A 122 9.06 -11.44 -7.47
#